data_AF-A0A9D7SDV5-F1
#
_entry.id   AF-A0A9D7SDV5-F1
#
_cell.length_a   1.000
_cell.length_b   1.000
_cell.length_c   1.000
_cell.angle_alpha   90.00
_cell.angle_beta   90.00
_cell.angle_gamma   90.00
#
_symmetry.space_group_name_H-M   'P 1'
#
loop_
_entity.id
_entity.type
_entity.pdbx_description
1 polymer ?
#
loop_
_entity_poly.entity_id
_entity_poly.type
_entity_poly.pdbx_seq_one_letter_code
_entity_poly.pdbx_strand_id
1 'polypeptide(L)'
;MKIILLISVFAIFVFFNLFIRIRTLKYYKTLVQKRIQFNFKQMFNKQLWNEEVLSKYPQDQQLLNHFRKHILVTGGVFISIIFIVGITLSFILLK
;
A
#
# COMPACT_ATOMS: atom_id res chain seq x y z
N MET A 1 -23.35 5.99 -22.83
CA MET A 1 -22.89 6.70 -21.61
C MET A 1 -22.39 5.77 -20.51
N LYS A 2 -23.16 4.76 -20.05
CA LYS A 2 -22.75 3.84 -18.97
C LYS A 2 -21.41 3.12 -19.21
N ILE A 3 -21.16 2.66 -20.44
CA ILE A 3 -19.91 1.98 -20.84
C ILE A 3 -18.68 2.90 -20.70
N ILE A 4 -18.81 4.17 -21.10
CA ILE A 4 -17.73 5.16 -20.96
C ILE A 4 -17.41 5.40 -19.48
N LEU A 5 -18.44 5.48 -18.62
CA LEU A 5 -18.29 5.60 -17.17
C LEU A 5 -17.55 4.40 -16.56
N LEU A 6 -17.94 3.18 -16.96
CA LEU A 6 -17.27 1.93 -16.55
C LEU A 6 -15.79 1.92 -16.94
N ILE A 7 -15.49 2.26 -18.19
CA ILE A 7 -14.10 2.30 -18.70
C ILE A 7 -13.29 3.35 -17.93
N SER A 8 -13.86 4.54 -17.68
CA SER A 8 -13.18 5.60 -16.94
C SER A 8 -12.86 5.20 -15.49
N VAL A 9 -13.83 4.60 -14.77
CA VAL A 9 -13.61 4.11 -13.40
C VAL A 9 -12.54 3.02 -13.38
N PHE A 10 -12.60 2.10 -14.34
CA PHE A 10 -11.60 1.03 -14.46
C PHE A 10 -10.21 1.59 -14.76
N ALA A 11 -10.09 2.53 -15.70
CA ALA A 11 -8.83 3.16 -16.07
C ALA A 11 -8.20 3.90 -14.87
N ILE A 12 -9.00 4.67 -14.12
CA ILE A 12 -8.54 5.35 -12.89
C ILE A 12 -8.03 4.31 -11.88
N PHE A 13 -8.78 3.22 -11.66
CA PHE A 13 -8.40 2.17 -10.72
C PHE A 13 -7.05 1.51 -11.10
N VAL A 14 -6.88 1.17 -12.38
CA VAL A 14 -5.63 0.61 -12.91
C VAL A 14 -4.47 1.58 -12.69
N PHE A 15 -4.67 2.87 -12.98
CA PHE A 15 -3.62 3.88 -12.81
C PHE A 15 -3.19 4.04 -11.35
N PHE A 16 -4.17 4.10 -10.43
CA PHE A 16 -3.89 4.13 -8.99
C PHE A 16 -3.11 2.89 -8.53
N ASN A 17 -3.50 1.71 -9.00
CA ASN A 17 -2.82 0.46 -8.65
C ASN A 17 -1.34 0.48 -9.10
N LEU A 18 -1.09 0.86 -10.36
CA LEU A 18 0.26 0.96 -10.91
C LEU A 18 1.11 1.99 -10.16
N PHE A 19 0.55 3.17 -9.88
CA PHE A 19 1.26 4.23 -9.15
C PHE A 19 1.72 3.77 -7.76
N ILE A 20 0.82 3.14 -6.99
CA ILE A 20 1.14 2.60 -5.67
C ILE A 20 2.23 1.53 -5.77
N ARG A 21 2.12 0.61 -6.73
CA ARG A 21 3.07 -0.48 -6.92
C ARG A 21 4.47 0.02 -7.25
N ILE A 22 4.60 1.02 -8.13
CA ILE A 22 5.90 1.61 -8.48
C ILE A 22 6.56 2.23 -7.24
N ARG A 23 5.81 3.00 -6.43
CA ARG A 23 6.36 3.60 -5.21
C ARG A 23 6.76 2.54 -4.18
N THR A 24 5.94 1.52 -3.98
CA THR A 24 6.23 0.43 -3.05
C THR A 24 7.47 -0.36 -3.47
N LEU A 25 7.62 -0.66 -4.76
CA LEU A 25 8.79 -1.33 -5.30
C LEU A 25 10.07 -0.51 -5.07
N LYS A 26 10.00 0.82 -5.15
CA LYS A 26 11.14 1.70 -4.87
C LYS A 26 11.62 1.56 -3.42
N TYR A 27 10.72 1.59 -2.45
CA TYR A 27 11.10 1.38 -1.05
C TYR A 27 11.61 -0.05 -0.80
N TYR A 28 10.93 -1.05 -1.36
CA TYR A 28 11.33 -2.44 -1.25
C TYR A 28 12.75 -2.67 -1.80
N LYS A 29 13.07 -2.08 -2.96
CA LYS A 29 14.41 -2.12 -3.54
C LYS A 29 15.47 -1.60 -2.57
N THR A 30 15.22 -0.47 -1.90
CA THR A 30 16.15 0.08 -0.90
C THR A 30 16.34 -0.86 0.29
N LEU A 31 15.27 -1.49 0.78
CA LEU A 31 15.36 -2.45 1.89
C LEU A 31 16.21 -3.67 1.51
N VAL A 32 16.01 -4.22 0.31
CA VAL A 32 16.78 -5.37 -0.21
C VAL A 32 18.26 -5.01 -0.39
N GLN A 33 18.56 -3.83 -0.94
CA GLN A 33 19.94 -3.35 -1.10
C GLN A 33 20.67 -3.24 0.24
N LYS A 34 19.97 -2.79 1.30
CA LYS A 34 20.49 -2.71 2.66
C LYS A 34 20.42 -4.04 3.44
N ARG A 35 19.93 -5.11 2.81
CA ARG A 35 19.73 -6.45 3.42
C ARG A 35 18.89 -6.40 4.71
N ILE A 36 17.93 -5.46 4.78
CA ILE A 36 17.05 -5.31 5.93
C ILE A 36 15.98 -6.41 5.87
N GLN A 37 15.89 -7.19 6.95
CA GLN A 37 14.93 -8.29 7.09
C GLN A 37 14.06 -8.08 8.33
N PHE A 38 12.75 -8.28 8.18
CA PHE A 38 11.73 -8.32 9.23
C PHE A 38 10.52 -9.14 8.76
N ASN A 39 9.71 -9.59 9.72
CA ASN A 39 8.49 -10.35 9.48
C ASN A 39 7.26 -9.44 9.42
N PHE A 40 6.21 -9.89 8.73
CA PHE A 40 4.93 -9.16 8.66
C PHE A 40 4.32 -8.90 10.05
N LYS A 41 4.39 -9.87 10.97
CA LYS A 41 3.91 -9.71 12.35
C LYS A 41 4.55 -8.51 13.06
N GLN A 42 5.87 -8.32 12.87
CA GLN A 42 6.61 -7.20 13.45
C GLN A 42 6.20 -5.87 12.80
N MET A 43 5.94 -5.86 11.50
CA MET A 43 5.50 -4.65 10.78
C MET A 43 4.12 -4.15 11.25
N PHE A 44 3.16 -5.05 11.49
CA PHE A 44 1.82 -4.64 11.94
C PHE A 44 1.78 -4.28 13.43
N ASN A 45 2.57 -4.95 14.28
CA ASN A 45 2.63 -4.64 15.70
C ASN A 45 3.64 -3.51 16.00
N LYS A 46 3.15 -2.35 16.46
CA LYS A 46 3.99 -1.18 16.76
C LYS A 46 5.06 -1.47 17.84
N GLN A 47 4.74 -2.29 18.84
CA GLN A 47 5.66 -2.62 19.91
C GLN A 47 6.83 -3.47 19.38
N LEU A 48 6.51 -4.59 18.72
CA LEU A 48 7.52 -5.47 18.10
C LEU A 48 8.36 -4.72 17.06
N TRP A 49 7.76 -3.79 16.32
CA TRP A 49 8.50 -2.95 15.37
C TRP A 49 9.60 -2.14 16.06
N ASN A 50 9.27 -1.49 17.18
CA ASN A 50 10.21 -0.63 17.88
C ASN A 50 11.29 -1.44 18.61
N GLU A 51 10.89 -2.51 19.29
CA GLU A 51 11.78 -3.31 20.14
C GLU A 51 12.68 -4.25 19.33
N GLU A 52 12.15 -4.86 18.25
CA GLU A 52 12.89 -5.88 17.49
C GLU A 52 13.49 -5.31 16.19
N VAL A 53 12.70 -4.54 15.42
CA VAL A 53 13.12 -4.11 14.07
C VAL A 53 13.96 -2.83 14.13
N LEU A 54 13.46 -1.77 14.77
CA LEU A 54 14.18 -0.49 14.86
C LEU A 54 15.45 -0.60 15.71
N SER A 55 15.44 -1.45 16.73
CA SER A 55 16.62 -1.75 17.55
C SER A 55 17.72 -2.46 16.75
N LYS A 56 17.35 -3.38 15.84
CA LYS A 56 18.29 -4.09 14.96
C LYS A 56 18.91 -3.21 13.88
N TYR A 57 18.21 -2.16 13.43
CA TYR A 57 18.67 -1.26 12.37
C TYR A 57 18.58 0.22 12.79
N PRO A 58 19.40 0.68 13.77
CA PRO A 58 19.28 2.02 14.33
C PRO A 58 19.61 3.14 13.33
N GLN A 59 20.45 2.86 12.32
CA GLN A 59 20.80 3.83 11.28
C GLN A 59 19.72 4.00 10.20
N ASP A 60 18.76 3.08 10.11
CA ASP A 60 17.73 3.04 9.06
C ASP A 60 16.32 3.34 9.58
N GLN A 61 16.20 3.84 10.81
CA GLN A 61 14.90 4.06 11.46
C GLN A 61 13.95 4.93 10.64
N GLN A 62 14.45 6.00 10.02
CA GLN A 62 13.63 6.88 9.18
C GLN A 62 13.09 6.13 7.95
N LEU A 63 13.95 5.39 7.25
CA LEU A 63 13.57 4.58 6.09
C LEU A 63 12.53 3.52 6.48
N LEU A 64 12.77 2.81 7.56
CA LEU A 64 11.91 1.76 8.09
C LEU A 64 10.53 2.31 8.48
N ASN A 65 10.49 3.42 9.22
CA ASN A 65 9.24 4.04 9.63
C ASN A 65 8.45 4.60 8.43
N HIS A 66 9.13 5.20 7.45
CA HIS A 66 8.49 5.62 6.21
C HIS A 66 7.96 4.44 5.41
N PHE A 67 8.72 3.35 5.28
CA PHE A 67 8.26 2.14 4.61
C PHE A 67 7.03 1.57 5.30
N ARG A 68 7.08 1.36 6.63
CA ARG A 68 5.96 0.85 7.42
C ARG A 68 4.72 1.71 7.25
N LYS A 69 4.85 3.04 7.40
CA LYS A 69 3.74 3.98 7.20
C LYS A 69 3.20 3.90 5.78
N HIS A 70 4.07 3.90 4.76
CA HIS A 70 3.68 3.82 3.35
C HIS A 70 2.86 2.55 3.10
N ILE A 71 3.33 1.38 3.53
CA ILE A 71 2.64 0.09 3.37
C ILE A 71 1.29 0.08 4.09
N LEU A 72 1.23 0.50 5.35
CA LEU A 72 -0.01 0.50 6.13
C LEU A 72 -1.07 1.45 5.52
N VAL A 73 -0.64 2.65 5.12
CA VAL A 73 -1.53 3.64 4.51
C VAL A 73 -1.97 3.18 3.12
N THR A 74 -1.06 2.71 2.26
CA THR A 74 -1.44 2.24 0.92
C THR A 74 -2.30 0.99 0.96
N GLY A 75 -2.09 0.09 1.93
CA GLY A 75 -2.98 -1.04 2.17
C GLY A 75 -4.40 -0.60 2.53
N GLY A 76 -4.54 0.34 3.47
CA GLY A 76 -5.84 0.92 3.82
C GLY A 76 -6.52 1.63 2.65
N VAL A 77 -5.78 2.46 1.91
CA VAL A 77 -6.28 3.15 0.71
C VAL A 77 -6.73 2.13 -0.35
N PHE A 78 -5.98 1.06 -0.57
CA PHE A 78 -6.34 0.04 -1.54
C PHE A 78 -7.67 -0.65 -1.20
N ILE A 79 -7.85 -1.03 0.08
CA ILE A 79 -9.10 -1.60 0.58
C ILE A 79 -10.24 -0.61 0.38
N SER A 80 -10.09 0.65 0.79
CA SER A 80 -11.11 1.69 0.62
C SER A 80 -11.51 1.90 -0.85
N ILE A 81 -10.54 1.92 -1.76
CA ILE A 81 -10.80 2.07 -3.19
C ILE A 81 -11.59 0.87 -3.73
N ILE A 82 -11.25 -0.36 -3.34
CA ILE A 82 -12.01 -1.56 -3.74
C ILE A 82 -13.47 -1.43 -3.34
N PHE A 83 -13.75 -1.01 -2.10
CA PHE A 83 -15.12 -0.78 -1.64
C PHE A 83 -15.84 0.30 -2.44
N ILE A 84 -15.20 1.46 -2.66
CA ILE A 84 -15.79 2.58 -3.43
C ILE A 84 -16.12 2.14 -4.86
N VAL A 85 -15.19 1.46 -5.53
CA VAL A 85 -15.39 0.95 -6.89
C VAL A 85 -16.51 -0.09 -6.91
N GLY A 86 -16.53 -1.04 -5.98
CA GLY A 86 -17.57 -2.06 -5.88
C GLY A 86 -18.97 -1.47 -5.69
N ILE A 87 -19.11 -0.50 -4.79
CA ILE A 87 -20.38 0.22 -4.55
C ILE A 87 -20.80 0.99 -5.79
N THR A 88 -19.87 1.73 -6.41
CA THR A 88 -20.14 2.53 -7.62
C THR A 88 -20.60 1.66 -8.78
N LEU A 89 -19.92 0.53 -9.01
CA LEU A 89 -20.28 -0.42 -10.06
C LEU A 89 -21.65 -1.06 -9.78
N SER A 90 -21.91 -1.49 -8.54
CA SER A 90 -23.20 -2.05 -8.15
C SER A 90 -24.34 -1.05 -8.40
N PHE A 91 -24.16 0.21 -8.02
CA PHE A 91 -25.14 1.27 -8.27
C PHE A 91 -25.39 1.52 -9.77
N ILE A 92 -24.34 1.49 -10.60
CA ILE A 92 -24.46 1.67 -12.06
C ILE A 92 -25.16 0.48 -12.73
N LEU A 93 -25.01 -0.74 -12.19
CA LEU A 93 -25.59 -1.96 -12.75
C LEU A 93 -27.06 -2.16 -12.34
N LEU A 94 -27.42 -1.81 -11.10
CA LEU A 94 -28.78 -1.94 -10.57
C LEU A 94 -29.75 -0.87 -11.08
N LYS A 95 -29.24 0.18 -11.72
CA LYS A 95 -30.00 1.34 -12.23
C LYS A 95 -29.82 1.46 -13.74
#